data_AF-A0AAV2I1U9-F1
#
_entry.id   AF-A0AAV2I1U9-F1
#
_cell.length_a   1.000
_cell.length_b   1.000
_cell.length_c   1.000
_cell.angle_alpha   90.00
_cell.angle_beta   90.00
_cell.angle_gamma   90.00
#
_symmetry.space_group_name_H-M   'P 1'
#
loop_
_entity.id
_entity.type
_entity.pdbx_description
1 polymer ?
#
loop_
_entity_poly.entity_id
_entity_poly.type
_entity_poly.pdbx_seq_one_letter_code
_entity_poly.pdbx_strand_id
1 'polypeptide(L)'
;PKYSKISVELIIEGIQTKSIPWLHDYDETEQREKLKQAVHYVTSKIVFPLVQSFFYVVESTSFKNRLFFFRKKTWFRLVDSAKNKFITLCGLRKVEEHWVAEKMKIQKCLGVANVRFFLKKSGLRPVVNMSSHRKGTNVSINMHLKALLLILKFEKESNPNQQLFGATIMG
;
A
#
# COMPACT_ATOMS: atom_id res chain seq x y z
N PRO A 1 -0.18 5.63 -14.28
CA PRO A 1 -0.74 4.55 -13.42
C PRO A 1 0.32 4.09 -12.40
N LYS A 2 0.00 3.43 -11.28
CA LYS A 2 1.04 3.03 -10.30
C LYS A 2 2.19 2.20 -10.91
N TYR A 3 1.88 1.37 -11.91
CA TYR A 3 2.84 0.53 -12.62
C TYR A 3 3.39 1.17 -13.91
N SER A 4 3.00 2.41 -14.23
CA SER A 4 3.58 3.09 -15.38
C SER A 4 5.00 3.52 -15.02
N LYS A 5 5.97 2.80 -15.57
CA LYS A 5 7.35 3.25 -15.62
C LYS A 5 7.46 4.18 -16.83
N ILE A 6 7.80 5.44 -16.59
CA ILE A 6 8.21 6.34 -17.66
C ILE A 6 9.72 6.21 -17.71
N SER A 7 10.24 5.78 -18.86
CA SER A 7 11.68 5.71 -19.09
C SER A 7 12.22 7.13 -19.24
N VAL A 8 13.42 7.37 -18.69
CA VAL A 8 14.05 8.70 -18.74
C VAL A 8 14.38 9.05 -20.19
N GLU A 9 14.69 8.04 -21.01
CA GLU A 9 14.93 8.17 -22.44
C GLU A 9 13.75 8.84 -23.16
N LEU A 10 12.52 8.46 -22.81
CA LEU A 10 11.29 9.01 -23.41
C LEU A 10 11.04 10.47 -22.97
N ILE A 11 11.56 10.88 -21.81
CA ILE A 11 11.50 12.27 -21.34
C ILE A 11 12.50 13.15 -22.11
N ILE A 12 13.64 12.59 -22.49
CA ILE A 12 14.75 13.31 -23.13
C ILE A 12 14.57 13.38 -24.65
N GLU A 13 13.79 12.50 -25.25
CA GLU A 13 13.65 12.35 -26.71
C GLU A 13 13.27 13.65 -27.44
N GLY A 14 12.60 14.59 -26.76
CA GLY A 14 12.23 15.91 -27.31
C GLY A 14 13.12 17.08 -26.89
N ILE A 15 14.18 16.87 -26.11
CA ILE A 15 15.01 17.94 -25.57
C ILE A 15 16.21 18.19 -26.50
N GLN A 16 16.32 19.42 -27.02
CA GLN A 16 17.47 19.84 -27.83
C GLN A 16 18.67 20.14 -26.92
N THR A 17 19.70 19.30 -26.93
CA THR A 17 20.93 19.49 -26.12
C THR A 17 21.63 20.81 -26.43
N LYS A 18 21.57 21.25 -27.70
CA LYS A 18 22.11 22.55 -28.17
C LYS A 18 21.49 23.77 -27.48
N SER A 19 20.28 23.65 -26.94
CA SER A 19 19.61 24.74 -26.22
C SER A 19 20.08 24.90 -24.77
N ILE A 20 20.90 23.97 -24.27
CA ILE A 20 21.31 23.89 -22.87
C ILE A 20 22.77 24.35 -22.73
N PRO A 21 23.05 25.55 -22.20
CA PRO A 21 24.39 26.14 -22.23
C PRO A 21 25.45 25.33 -21.47
N TRP A 22 25.10 24.73 -20.32
CA TRP A 22 26.03 23.96 -19.50
C TRP A 22 26.41 22.59 -20.10
N LEU A 23 25.79 22.20 -21.23
CA LEU A 23 26.12 20.97 -21.95
C LEU A 23 27.07 21.21 -23.13
N HIS A 24 27.34 22.46 -23.52
CA HIS A 24 28.10 22.78 -24.74
C HIS A 24 29.56 22.31 -24.70
N ASP A 25 30.13 22.15 -23.51
CA ASP A 25 31.53 21.73 -23.32
C ASP A 25 31.76 20.23 -23.52
N TYR A 26 30.70 19.45 -23.78
CA TYR A 26 30.75 17.98 -23.91
C TYR A 26 30.45 17.51 -25.33
N ASP A 27 30.94 16.32 -25.68
CA ASP A 27 30.62 15.64 -26.95
C ASP A 27 29.14 15.23 -27.01
N GLU A 28 28.55 15.10 -28.20
CA GLU A 28 27.10 14.82 -28.37
C GLU A 28 26.61 13.59 -27.59
N THR A 29 27.42 12.53 -27.52
CA THR A 29 27.11 11.32 -26.75
C THR A 29 27.13 11.59 -25.25
N GLU A 30 28.11 12.37 -24.78
CA GLU A 30 28.23 12.75 -23.37
C GLU A 30 27.14 13.74 -22.95
N GLN A 31 26.77 14.67 -23.83
CA GLN A 31 25.67 15.61 -23.61
C GLN A 31 24.37 14.86 -23.28
N ARG A 32 24.08 13.81 -24.03
CA ARG A 32 22.85 13.02 -23.85
C ARG A 32 22.87 12.22 -22.55
N GLU A 33 24.02 11.65 -22.17
CA GLU A 33 24.16 10.93 -20.91
C GLU A 33 24.12 11.87 -19.69
N LYS A 34 24.78 13.03 -19.76
CA LYS A 34 24.71 14.07 -18.73
C LYS A 34 23.29 14.61 -18.56
N LEU A 35 22.58 14.84 -19.66
CA LEU A 35 21.18 15.23 -19.64
C LEU A 35 20.31 14.16 -18.96
N LYS A 36 20.54 12.88 -19.27
CA LYS A 36 19.85 11.77 -18.61
C LYS A 36 20.08 11.75 -17.11
N GLN A 37 21.33 11.89 -16.67
CA GLN A 37 21.67 11.94 -15.26
C GLN A 37 21.05 13.16 -14.57
N ALA A 38 21.04 14.32 -15.22
CA ALA A 38 20.44 15.55 -14.70
C ALA A 38 18.92 15.41 -14.54
N VAL A 39 18.21 14.94 -15.56
CA VAL A 39 16.75 14.68 -15.50
C VAL A 39 16.45 13.66 -14.41
N HIS A 40 17.20 12.56 -14.37
CA HIS A 40 17.03 11.56 -13.32
C HIS A 40 17.26 12.16 -11.92
N TYR A 41 18.30 12.98 -11.74
CA TYR A 41 18.60 13.66 -10.48
C TYR A 41 17.46 14.60 -10.06
N VAL A 42 17.01 15.49 -10.95
CA VAL A 42 15.92 16.42 -10.67
C VAL A 42 14.65 15.66 -10.30
N THR A 43 14.29 14.64 -11.07
CA THR A 43 13.07 13.87 -10.81
C THR A 43 13.17 13.08 -9.50
N SER A 44 14.31 12.44 -9.25
CA SER A 44 14.50 11.54 -8.10
C SER A 44 14.81 12.24 -6.78
N LYS A 45 15.56 13.34 -6.81
CA LYS A 45 16.05 14.05 -5.63
C LYS A 45 15.27 15.32 -5.31
N ILE A 46 14.58 15.90 -6.30
CA ILE A 46 13.79 17.12 -6.09
C ILE A 46 12.31 16.82 -6.20
N VAL A 47 11.84 16.36 -7.37
CA VAL A 47 10.40 16.21 -7.63
C VAL A 47 9.78 15.16 -6.72
N PHE A 48 10.33 13.95 -6.63
CA PHE A 48 9.75 12.91 -5.77
C PHE A 48 9.73 13.31 -4.28
N PRO A 49 10.83 13.79 -3.67
CA PRO A 49 10.81 14.24 -2.29
C PRO A 49 9.86 15.43 -2.05
N LEU A 50 9.75 16.35 -2.99
CA LEU A 50 8.81 17.49 -2.91
C LEU A 50 7.36 17.01 -2.93
N VAL A 51 7.01 16.12 -3.86
CA VAL A 51 5.66 15.55 -3.91
C VAL A 51 5.38 14.76 -2.62
N GLN A 52 6.34 13.97 -2.14
CA GLN A 52 6.22 13.20 -0.90
C GLN A 52 6.15 14.09 0.35
N SER A 53 6.72 15.30 0.33
CA SER A 53 6.69 16.21 1.49
C SER A 53 5.35 16.89 1.64
N PHE A 54 4.69 17.28 0.54
CA PHE A 54 3.41 18.00 0.58
C PHE A 54 2.17 17.12 0.40
N PHE A 55 2.30 16.02 -0.35
CA PHE A 55 1.17 15.18 -0.73
C PHE A 55 1.27 13.79 -0.11
N TYR A 56 0.10 13.28 0.27
CA TYR A 56 -0.10 11.88 0.55
C TYR A 56 -0.68 11.23 -0.72
N VAL A 57 0.10 10.31 -1.30
CA VAL A 57 -0.26 9.63 -2.55
C VAL A 57 -0.97 8.32 -2.23
N VAL A 58 -2.20 8.17 -2.69
CA VAL A 58 -3.05 7.02 -2.41
C VAL A 58 -3.44 6.32 -3.69
N GLU A 59 -3.41 5.00 -3.65
CA GLU A 59 -3.97 4.16 -4.68
C GLU A 59 -5.42 3.84 -4.32
N SER A 60 -6.30 3.93 -5.32
CA SER A 60 -7.62 3.32 -5.20
C SER A 60 -7.76 2.13 -6.13
N THR A 61 -7.93 0.97 -5.51
CA THR A 61 -8.34 -0.27 -6.19
C THR A 61 -9.68 -0.11 -6.90
N SER A 62 -10.57 0.74 -6.38
CA SER A 62 -11.87 1.03 -6.97
C SER A 62 -11.79 1.85 -8.28
N PHE A 63 -10.64 2.48 -8.55
CA PHE A 63 -10.43 3.34 -9.73
C PHE A 63 -9.26 2.83 -10.59
N LYS A 64 -9.22 1.52 -10.88
CA LYS A 64 -8.21 0.90 -11.77
C LYS A 64 -6.76 1.26 -11.40
N ASN A 65 -6.45 1.30 -10.10
CA ASN A 65 -5.12 1.66 -9.57
C ASN A 65 -4.65 3.06 -9.99
N ARG A 66 -5.59 4.00 -10.16
CA ARG A 66 -5.29 5.42 -10.33
C ARG A 66 -4.70 5.97 -9.03
N LEU A 67 -3.70 6.84 -9.21
CA LEU A 67 -3.08 7.58 -8.11
C LEU A 67 -3.89 8.84 -7.83
N PHE A 68 -4.16 9.07 -6.56
CA PHE A 68 -4.76 10.28 -6.04
C PHE A 68 -3.75 11.00 -5.16
N PHE A 69 -3.65 12.32 -5.33
CA PHE A 69 -2.74 13.18 -4.58
C PHE A 69 -3.56 14.03 -3.63
N PHE A 70 -3.44 13.78 -2.33
CA PHE A 70 -4.10 14.59 -1.30
C PHE A 70 -3.07 15.47 -0.62
N ARG A 71 -3.39 16.72 -0.33
CA ARG A 71 -2.58 17.51 0.62
C ARG A 71 -2.53 16.76 1.95
N LYS A 72 -1.35 16.63 2.55
CA LYS A 72 -1.17 15.86 3.80
C LYS A 72 -2.16 16.26 4.90
N LYS A 73 -2.34 17.56 5.14
CA LYS A 73 -3.28 18.08 6.14
C LYS A 73 -4.71 17.59 5.90
N THR A 74 -5.17 17.64 4.65
CA THR A 74 -6.51 17.16 4.27
C THR A 74 -6.62 15.66 4.45
N TRP A 75 -5.61 14.90 4.02
CA TRP A 75 -5.57 13.45 4.20
C TRP A 75 -5.62 13.04 5.67
N PHE A 76 -4.83 13.69 6.54
CA PHE A 76 -4.84 13.41 7.97
C PHE A 76 -6.21 13.67 8.61
N ARG A 77 -6.87 14.78 8.28
CA ARG A 77 -8.25 15.07 8.76
C ARG A 77 -9.25 14.01 8.31
N LEU A 78 -9.13 13.55 7.06
CA LEU A 78 -9.99 12.50 6.52
C LEU A 78 -9.77 11.16 7.24
N VAL A 79 -8.51 10.79 7.46
CA VAL A 79 -8.13 9.57 8.19
C VAL A 79 -8.59 9.63 9.64
N ASP A 80 -8.45 10.77 10.31
CA ASP A 80 -8.88 10.92 11.70
C ASP A 80 -10.40 10.78 11.84
N SER A 81 -11.16 11.41 10.94
CA SER A 81 -12.62 11.26 10.88
C SER A 81 -13.03 9.80 10.62
N ALA A 82 -12.35 9.13 9.68
CA ALA A 82 -12.61 7.72 9.41
C ALA A 82 -12.25 6.83 10.60
N LYS A 83 -11.10 7.07 11.24
CA LYS A 83 -10.66 6.36 12.44
C LYS A 83 -11.71 6.43 13.54
N ASN A 84 -12.22 7.62 13.85
CA ASN A 84 -13.24 7.79 14.88
C ASN A 84 -14.52 7.04 14.50
N LYS A 85 -14.96 7.13 13.25
CA LYS A 85 -16.10 6.35 12.74
C LYS A 85 -15.89 4.83 12.91
N PHE A 86 -14.71 4.30 12.58
CA PHE A 86 -14.41 2.88 12.74
C PHE A 86 -14.34 2.45 14.21
N ILE A 87 -13.79 3.30 15.08
CA ILE A 87 -13.76 3.05 16.52
C ILE A 87 -15.19 2.89 17.05
N THR A 88 -16.09 3.80 16.68
CA THR A 88 -17.50 3.74 17.10
C THR A 88 -18.23 2.54 16.50
N LEU A 89 -18.15 2.32 15.18
CA LEU A 89 -18.91 1.26 14.50
C LEU A 89 -18.47 -0.15 14.91
N CYS A 90 -17.17 -0.35 15.18
CA CYS A 90 -16.63 -1.65 15.54
C CYS A 90 -16.49 -1.84 17.06
N GLY A 91 -16.96 -0.88 17.88
CA GLY A 91 -16.84 -0.96 19.33
C GLY A 91 -15.39 -1.08 19.82
N LEU A 92 -14.44 -0.43 19.12
CA LEU A 92 -13.03 -0.51 19.49
C LEU A 92 -12.78 0.34 20.73
N ARG A 93 -11.92 -0.16 21.62
CA ARG A 93 -11.49 0.55 22.82
C ARG A 93 -9.99 0.77 22.80
N LYS A 94 -9.57 1.89 23.36
CA LYS A 94 -8.16 2.09 23.69
C LYS A 94 -7.77 1.07 24.75
N VAL A 95 -6.63 0.42 24.56
CA VAL A 95 -6.05 -0.55 25.48
C VAL A 95 -4.67 -0.06 25.89
N GLU A 96 -4.30 -0.36 27.13
CA GLU A 96 -2.98 -0.03 27.65
C GLU A 96 -1.92 -1.00 27.11
N GLU A 97 -0.70 -0.52 26.92
CA GLU A 97 0.39 -1.31 26.34
C GLU A 97 0.73 -2.54 27.20
N HIS A 98 0.70 -2.40 28.53
CA HIS A 98 0.96 -3.50 29.46
C HIS A 98 -0.08 -4.63 29.33
N TRP A 99 -1.36 -4.27 29.12
CA TRP A 99 -2.44 -5.23 28.94
C TRP A 99 -2.22 -6.03 27.65
N VAL A 100 -1.82 -5.36 26.57
CA VAL A 100 -1.50 -6.03 25.30
C VAL A 100 -0.30 -6.96 25.47
N ALA A 101 0.76 -6.51 26.17
CA ALA A 101 1.93 -7.34 26.45
C ALA A 101 1.57 -8.60 27.24
N GLU A 102 0.72 -8.50 28.26
CA GLU A 102 0.21 -9.65 29.01
C GLU A 102 -0.58 -10.60 28.11
N LYS A 103 -1.52 -10.09 27.30
CA LYS A 103 -2.32 -10.92 26.37
C LYS A 103 -1.48 -11.58 25.29
N MET A 104 -0.38 -10.95 24.85
CA MET A 104 0.58 -11.56 23.94
C MET A 104 1.34 -12.70 24.60
N LYS A 105 1.79 -12.54 25.87
CA LYS A 105 2.50 -13.59 26.61
C LYS A 105 1.67 -14.87 26.75
N ILE A 106 0.38 -14.72 27.05
CA ILE A 106 -0.55 -15.86 27.18
C ILE A 106 -1.17 -16.31 25.85
N GLN A 107 -0.67 -15.81 24.71
CA GLN A 107 -1.13 -16.14 23.35
C GLN A 107 -2.63 -15.91 23.10
N LYS A 108 -3.28 -15.02 23.86
CA LYS A 108 -4.71 -14.68 23.71
C LYS A 108 -4.97 -13.50 22.76
N CYS A 109 -3.94 -12.93 22.15
CA CYS A 109 -4.10 -11.91 21.12
C CYS A 109 -3.07 -12.06 20.00
N LEU A 110 -3.40 -11.52 18.82
CA LEU A 110 -2.54 -11.55 17.64
C LEU A 110 -1.40 -10.51 17.67
N GLY A 111 -1.38 -9.65 18.69
CA GLY A 111 -0.43 -8.56 18.88
C GLY A 111 -0.90 -7.22 18.31
N VAL A 112 0.05 -6.30 18.16
CA VAL A 112 -0.19 -4.95 17.62
C VAL A 112 0.01 -4.96 16.11
N ALA A 113 -0.72 -4.14 15.38
CA ALA A 113 -0.55 -3.99 13.94
C ALA A 113 -0.74 -2.54 13.53
N ASN A 114 0.01 -2.13 12.50
CA ASN A 114 -0.16 -0.79 11.92
C ASN A 114 -1.36 -0.79 10.98
N VAL A 115 -2.27 0.16 11.20
CA VAL A 115 -3.45 0.38 10.35
C VAL A 115 -3.06 1.32 9.20
N ARG A 116 -3.38 0.91 7.98
CA ARG A 116 -3.27 1.72 6.77
C ARG A 116 -4.66 1.92 6.16
N PHE A 117 -4.99 3.14 5.76
CA PHE A 117 -6.27 3.45 5.10
C PHE A 117 -6.13 3.54 3.59
N PHE A 118 -7.11 2.97 2.88
CA PHE A 118 -7.22 3.00 1.41
C PHE A 118 -8.54 3.63 0.96
N LEU A 119 -8.51 4.31 -0.18
CA LEU A 119 -9.71 4.90 -0.77
C LEU A 119 -10.61 3.86 -1.42
N LYS A 120 -11.90 3.93 -1.08
CA LYS A 120 -13.01 3.24 -1.73
C LYS A 120 -14.02 4.28 -2.23
N LYS A 121 -14.97 3.85 -3.07
CA LYS A 121 -15.99 4.73 -3.66
C LYS A 121 -16.79 5.51 -2.60
N SER A 122 -17.09 4.87 -1.46
CA SER A 122 -17.93 5.42 -0.39
C SER A 122 -17.18 5.75 0.91
N GLY A 123 -15.84 5.79 0.90
CA GLY A 123 -15.06 6.15 2.09
C GLY A 123 -13.67 5.53 2.15
N LEU A 124 -13.15 5.38 3.37
CA LEU A 124 -11.84 4.77 3.62
C LEU A 124 -12.00 3.34 4.15
N ARG A 125 -11.21 2.40 3.62
CA ARG A 125 -11.07 1.03 4.13
C ARG A 125 -9.78 0.92 4.95
N PRO A 126 -9.84 0.58 6.25
CA PRO A 126 -8.67 0.21 7.03
C PRO A 126 -8.17 -1.17 6.60
N VAL A 127 -6.85 -1.33 6.57
CA VAL A 127 -6.15 -2.59 6.34
C VAL A 127 -5.02 -2.64 7.37
N VAL A 128 -4.93 -3.73 8.12
CA VAL A 128 -3.88 -3.93 9.10
C VAL A 128 -2.74 -4.73 8.50
N ASN A 129 -1.50 -4.30 8.73
CA ASN A 129 -0.34 -5.11 8.40
C ASN A 129 0.15 -5.87 9.64
N MET A 130 -0.02 -7.20 9.63
CA MET A 130 0.37 -8.10 10.71
C MET A 130 1.76 -8.75 10.51
N SER A 131 2.51 -8.37 9.46
CA SER A 131 3.80 -9.00 9.12
C SER A 131 4.91 -8.73 10.15
N SER A 132 4.81 -7.65 10.93
CA SER A 132 5.90 -7.17 11.78
C SER A 132 6.05 -7.90 13.13
N HIS A 133 5.10 -8.75 13.53
CA HIS A 133 4.97 -9.19 14.93
C HIS A 133 5.16 -10.70 15.16
N ARG A 134 5.55 -11.47 14.14
CA ARG A 134 5.75 -12.92 14.27
C ARG A 134 7.22 -13.31 14.17
N LYS A 135 7.97 -13.06 15.25
CA LYS A 135 9.22 -13.78 15.51
C LYS A 135 8.87 -14.94 16.46
N GLY A 136 8.79 -16.18 15.97
CA GLY A 136 8.71 -17.35 16.85
C GLY A 136 7.68 -18.45 16.53
N THR A 137 6.82 -18.32 15.52
CA THR A 137 5.94 -19.44 15.09
C THR A 137 6.45 -20.04 13.78
N ASN A 138 6.91 -21.29 13.79
CA ASN A 138 7.41 -22.00 12.60
C ASN A 138 6.37 -22.20 11.49
N VAL A 139 5.06 -22.04 11.79
CA VAL A 139 3.98 -22.16 10.81
C VAL A 139 3.17 -20.87 10.78
N SER A 140 3.03 -20.27 9.59
CA SER A 140 2.20 -19.07 9.41
C SER A 140 0.71 -19.39 9.59
N ILE A 141 -0.07 -18.48 10.18
CA ILE A 141 -1.54 -18.63 10.26
C ILE A 141 -2.14 -18.90 8.88
N ASN A 142 -1.60 -18.27 7.85
CA ASN A 142 -2.07 -18.47 6.48
C ASN A 142 -1.90 -19.93 6.02
N MET A 143 -0.89 -20.66 6.49
CA MET A 143 -0.73 -22.09 6.18
C MET A 143 -1.82 -22.93 6.85
N HIS A 144 -2.11 -22.70 8.14
CA HIS A 144 -3.22 -23.37 8.82
C HIS A 144 -4.57 -23.04 8.16
N LEU A 145 -4.82 -21.76 7.86
CA LEU A 145 -6.03 -21.33 7.16
C LEU A 145 -6.13 -21.91 5.74
N LYS A 146 -5.01 -22.08 5.03
CA LYS A 146 -4.98 -22.75 3.73
C LYS A 146 -5.36 -24.22 3.83
N ALA A 147 -4.81 -24.93 4.81
CA ALA A 147 -5.17 -26.34 5.04
C ALA A 147 -6.67 -26.48 5.32
N LEU A 148 -7.21 -25.63 6.22
CA LEU A 148 -8.65 -25.60 6.50
C LEU A 148 -9.47 -25.22 5.26
N LEU A 149 -9.03 -24.24 4.47
CA LEU A 149 -9.71 -23.86 3.24
C LEU A 149 -9.73 -25.01 2.22
N LEU A 150 -8.66 -25.79 2.11
CA LEU A 150 -8.60 -26.95 1.22
C LEU A 150 -9.55 -28.05 1.69
N ILE A 151 -9.61 -28.33 2.98
CA ILE A 151 -10.57 -29.29 3.56
C ILE A 151 -12.01 -28.84 3.26
N LEU A 152 -12.32 -27.56 3.51
CA LEU A 152 -13.64 -27.00 3.23
C LEU A 152 -13.99 -27.03 1.73
N LYS A 153 -13.01 -26.85 0.85
CA LYS A 153 -13.20 -26.98 -0.60
C LYS A 153 -13.46 -28.44 -1.00
N PHE A 154 -12.71 -29.38 -0.45
CA PHE A 154 -12.88 -30.80 -0.70
C PHE A 154 -14.25 -31.32 -0.26
N GLU A 155 -14.69 -30.95 0.95
CA GLU A 155 -16.01 -31.31 1.47
C GLU A 155 -17.14 -30.73 0.62
N LYS A 156 -16.97 -29.50 0.11
CA LYS A 156 -17.92 -28.87 -0.82
C LYS A 156 -18.01 -29.63 -2.14
N GLU A 157 -16.88 -30.04 -2.71
CA GLU A 157 -16.84 -30.78 -3.99
C GLU A 157 -17.41 -32.20 -3.84
N SER A 158 -17.25 -32.81 -2.65
CA SER A 158 -17.74 -34.16 -2.37
C SER A 158 -19.24 -34.21 -2.06
N ASN A 159 -19.85 -33.10 -1.60
CA ASN A 159 -21.26 -33.04 -1.23
C ASN A 159 -22.04 -31.92 -1.99
N PRO A 160 -22.23 -32.05 -3.32
CA PRO A 160 -22.91 -31.01 -4.13
C PRO A 160 -24.42 -30.85 -3.84
N ASN A 161 -25.05 -31.83 -3.18
CA ASN A 161 -26.49 -31.87 -2.93
C ASN A 161 -26.91 -31.38 -1.53
N GLN A 162 -25.96 -31.08 -0.63
CA GLN A 162 -26.28 -30.43 0.65
C GLN A 162 -26.42 -28.93 0.42
N GLN A 163 -27.65 -28.44 0.58
CA GLN A 163 -28.01 -27.03 0.50
C GLN A 163 -27.01 -26.16 1.27
N LEU A 164 -26.37 -25.26 0.52
CA LEU A 164 -25.64 -24.07 0.95
C LEU A 164 -25.16 -24.08 2.42
N PHE A 165 -23.87 -24.37 2.63
CA PHE A 165 -23.16 -23.89 3.81
C PHE A 165 -23.14 -22.34 3.83
N GLY A 166 -24.22 -21.72 4.32
CA GLY A 166 -24.35 -20.27 4.58
C GLY A 166 -23.88 -19.36 3.44
N ALA A 167 -23.60 -18.08 3.78
CA ALA A 167 -23.07 -17.10 2.84
C ALA A 167 -21.75 -17.61 2.27
N THR A 168 -21.85 -18.08 1.03
CA THR A 168 -20.93 -19.00 0.39
C THR A 168 -19.50 -18.48 0.40
N ILE A 169 -18.58 -19.37 0.75
CA ILE A 169 -17.13 -19.28 0.53
C ILE A 169 -16.91 -19.11 -0.99
N MET A 170 -17.05 -17.88 -1.48
CA MET A 170 -16.89 -17.50 -2.89
C MET A 170 -15.88 -16.35 -2.94
N GLY A 171 -14.67 -16.74 -3.32
CA GLY A 171 -13.51 -15.91 -3.62
C GLY A 171 -12.42 -16.83 -4.15
#